data_AF-A0A7J3S0E2-F1
#
_entry.id   AF-A0A7J3S0E2-F1
#
_cell.length_a   1.000
_cell.length_b   1.000
_cell.length_c   1.000
_cell.angle_alpha   90.00
_cell.angle_beta   90.00
_cell.angle_gamma   90.00
#
_symmetry.space_group_name_H-M   'P 1'
#
loop_
_entity.id
_entity.type
_entity.pdbx_description
1 polymer ?
#
loop_
_entity_poly.entity_id
_entity_poly.type
_entity_poly.pdbx_seq_one_letter_code
_entity_poly.pdbx_strand_id
1 'polypeptide(L)'
;MKCRRGMARLLEAVVAAIIVATALSVSYFYLLPANPYVIRGGTDLEKYGFDTLNTLARQGGFDRVIFDASGEIVPNWDQQMRVVLGSIFPTGILFNMTVYNSTISADRFVTLTPLPTNVSISNADASAFLNAGQVSQVTFIYTTKYINAPGKG
;
A
#
# COMPACT_ATOMS: atom_id res chain seq x y z
N MET A 1 -17.99 60.52 -26.95
CA MET A 1 -17.28 59.22 -26.83
C MET A 1 -16.62 58.97 -25.45
N LYS A 2 -17.14 59.50 -24.32
CA LYS A 2 -16.55 59.28 -22.97
C LYS A 2 -17.08 58.04 -22.23
N CYS A 3 -18.32 57.59 -22.48
CA CYS A 3 -18.93 56.46 -21.76
C CYS A 3 -18.33 55.07 -22.09
N ARG A 4 -17.81 54.83 -23.32
CA ARG A 4 -17.21 53.53 -23.69
C ARG A 4 -15.92 53.22 -22.92
N ARG A 5 -15.11 54.24 -22.60
CA ARG A 5 -13.87 54.06 -21.82
C ARG A 5 -14.15 53.72 -20.35
N GLY A 6 -15.23 54.25 -19.77
CA GLY A 6 -15.64 53.94 -18.40
C GLY A 6 -16.11 52.50 -18.25
N MET A 7 -16.96 52.04 -19.17
CA MET A 7 -17.43 50.64 -19.19
C MET A 7 -16.29 49.64 -19.43
N ALA A 8 -15.33 49.97 -20.31
CA ALA A 8 -14.17 49.11 -20.55
C ALA A 8 -13.31 48.94 -19.29
N ARG A 9 -13.05 50.03 -18.55
CA ARG A 9 -12.32 49.99 -17.28
C ARG A 9 -13.05 49.19 -16.20
N LEU A 10 -14.38 49.24 -16.20
CA LEU A 10 -15.19 48.49 -15.24
C LEU A 10 -15.16 46.99 -15.54
N LEU A 11 -15.23 46.60 -16.82
CA LEU A 11 -15.03 45.22 -17.26
C LEU A 11 -13.63 44.72 -16.92
N GLU A 12 -12.60 45.52 -17.16
CA GLU A 12 -11.21 45.20 -16.82
C GLU A 12 -11.03 44.97 -15.32
N ALA A 13 -11.62 45.83 -14.49
CA ALA A 13 -11.57 45.69 -13.03
C ALA A 13 -12.28 44.41 -12.55
N VAL A 14 -13.41 44.03 -13.16
CA VAL A 14 -14.12 42.79 -12.85
C VAL A 14 -13.29 41.57 -13.23
N VAL A 15 -12.69 41.56 -14.42
CA VAL A 15 -11.81 40.46 -14.86
C VAL A 15 -10.58 40.34 -13.96
N ALA A 16 -9.96 41.47 -13.60
CA ALA A 16 -8.82 41.49 -12.69
C ALA A 16 -9.21 40.95 -11.29
N ALA A 17 -10.37 41.33 -10.77
CA ALA A 17 -10.87 40.82 -9.49
C ALA A 17 -11.10 39.31 -9.52
N ILE A 18 -11.64 38.77 -10.62
CA ILE A 18 -11.82 37.32 -10.80
C ILE A 18 -10.47 36.60 -10.84
N ILE A 19 -9.50 37.12 -11.60
CA ILE A 19 -8.16 36.54 -11.69
C ILE A 19 -7.48 36.54 -10.31
N VAL A 20 -7.58 37.63 -9.55
CA VAL A 20 -7.00 37.72 -8.20
C VAL A 20 -7.70 36.75 -7.25
N ALA A 21 -9.04 36.65 -7.29
CA ALA A 21 -9.79 35.74 -6.43
C ALA A 21 -9.47 34.26 -6.72
N THR A 22 -9.33 33.88 -8.00
CA THR A 22 -8.97 32.52 -8.38
C THR A 22 -7.52 32.21 -8.03
N ALA A 23 -6.59 33.14 -8.29
CA ALA A 23 -5.19 33.01 -7.90
C ALA A 23 -5.06 32.81 -6.38
N LEU A 24 -5.74 33.63 -5.57
CA LEU A 24 -5.74 33.49 -4.11
C LEU A 24 -6.37 32.17 -3.65
N SER A 25 -7.45 31.71 -4.30
CA SER A 25 -8.07 30.42 -3.98
C SER A 25 -7.13 29.25 -4.27
N VAL A 26 -6.47 29.26 -5.44
CA VAL A 26 -5.49 28.22 -5.81
C VAL A 26 -4.27 28.28 -4.88
N SER A 27 -3.75 29.47 -4.59
CA SER A 27 -2.68 29.65 -3.61
C SER A 27 -3.08 29.16 -2.22
N TYR A 28 -4.32 29.40 -1.78
CA TYR A 28 -4.82 28.89 -0.51
C TYR A 28 -4.82 27.35 -0.47
N PHE A 29 -5.22 26.69 -1.56
CA PHE A 29 -5.11 25.23 -1.67
C PHE A 29 -3.66 24.71 -1.55
N TYR A 30 -2.68 25.46 -2.05
CA TYR A 30 -1.25 25.09 -1.92
C TYR A 30 -0.62 25.50 -0.59
N LEU A 31 -1.13 26.56 0.04
CA LEU A 31 -0.67 27.06 1.34
C LEU A 31 -1.24 26.27 2.51
N LEU A 32 -2.36 25.56 2.33
CA LEU A 32 -2.80 24.56 3.29
C LEU A 32 -1.72 23.47 3.33
N PRO A 33 -0.92 23.39 4.42
CA PRO A 33 0.05 22.32 4.52
C PRO A 33 -0.72 21.01 4.41
N ALA A 34 -0.31 20.13 3.51
CA ALA A 34 -0.82 18.77 3.49
C ALA A 34 -0.74 18.26 4.93
N ASN A 35 -1.90 17.96 5.53
CA ASN A 35 -2.03 17.81 6.98
C ASN A 35 -0.87 16.92 7.47
N PRO A 36 0.09 17.47 8.23
CA PRO A 36 1.32 16.74 8.54
C PRO A 36 1.02 15.46 9.32
N TYR A 37 -0.10 15.40 10.04
CA TYR A 37 -0.59 14.17 10.67
C TYR A 37 -1.01 13.09 9.66
N VAL A 38 -1.61 13.49 8.54
CA VAL A 38 -2.05 12.56 7.49
C VAL A 38 -0.85 12.00 6.72
N ILE A 39 0.13 12.84 6.39
CA ILE A 39 1.37 12.36 5.74
C ILE A 39 2.18 11.47 6.71
N ARG A 40 2.32 11.89 7.97
CA ARG A 40 3.04 11.11 8.99
C ARG A 40 2.40 9.75 9.22
N GLY A 41 1.08 9.68 9.35
CA GLY A 41 0.40 8.40 9.60
C GLY A 41 0.62 7.38 8.48
N GLY A 42 0.64 7.81 7.21
CA GLY A 42 0.95 6.91 6.09
C GLY A 42 2.37 6.34 6.16
N THR A 43 3.36 7.20 6.44
CA THR A 43 4.76 6.78 6.62
C THR A 43 4.94 5.90 7.86
N ASP A 44 4.25 6.19 8.95
CA ASP A 44 4.31 5.39 10.17
C ASP A 44 3.66 4.02 9.97
N LEU A 45 2.57 3.94 9.19
CA LEU A 45 1.93 2.68 8.81
C LEU A 45 2.83 1.84 7.89
N GLU A 46 3.56 2.48 6.98
CA GLU A 46 4.54 1.81 6.12
C GLU A 46 5.68 1.21 6.94
N LYS A 47 6.26 1.99 7.86
CA LYS A 47 7.30 1.52 8.79
C LYS A 47 6.80 0.36 9.64
N TYR A 48 5.60 0.50 10.21
CA TYR A 48 4.99 -0.55 11.01
C TYR A 48 4.77 -1.85 10.23
N GLY A 49 4.27 -1.75 8.99
CA GLY A 49 4.10 -2.87 8.09
C GLY A 49 5.45 -3.54 7.77
N PHE A 50 6.46 -2.75 7.41
CA PHE A 50 7.80 -3.25 7.13
C PHE A 50 8.43 -3.94 8.36
N ASP A 51 8.39 -3.30 9.53
CA ASP A 51 8.95 -3.85 10.76
C ASP A 51 8.26 -5.15 11.18
N THR A 52 6.95 -5.23 10.96
CA THR A 52 6.16 -6.45 11.20
C THR A 52 6.61 -7.58 10.28
N LEU A 53 6.69 -7.34 8.96
CA LEU A 53 7.11 -8.35 7.98
C LEU A 53 8.58 -8.76 8.19
N ASN A 54 9.44 -7.80 8.51
CA ASN A 54 10.85 -8.05 8.81
C ASN A 54 11.01 -8.89 10.08
N THR A 55 10.23 -8.60 11.13
CA THR A 55 10.24 -9.39 12.37
C THR A 55 9.76 -10.82 12.11
N LEU A 56 8.68 -10.98 11.33
CA LEU A 56 8.19 -12.30 10.90
C LEU A 56 9.27 -13.07 10.15
N ALA A 57 9.97 -12.46 9.20
CA ALA A 57 11.06 -13.13 8.47
C ALA A 57 12.23 -13.51 9.38
N ARG A 58 12.68 -12.59 10.25
CA ARG A 58 13.81 -12.84 11.16
C ARG A 58 13.53 -13.97 12.15
N GLN A 59 12.28 -14.15 12.56
CA GLN A 59 11.86 -15.23 13.45
C GLN A 59 11.51 -16.53 12.71
N GLY A 60 11.59 -16.54 11.36
CA GLY A 60 11.15 -17.67 10.54
C GLY A 60 9.64 -17.91 10.59
N GLY A 61 8.86 -16.88 10.89
CA GLY A 61 7.40 -16.93 10.99
C GLY A 61 6.75 -17.29 9.67
N PHE A 62 7.23 -16.75 8.54
CA PHE A 62 6.74 -17.14 7.23
C PHE A 62 7.00 -18.62 6.94
N ASP A 63 8.24 -19.07 7.16
CA ASP A 63 8.63 -20.45 6.88
C ASP A 63 7.78 -21.46 7.67
N ARG A 64 7.48 -21.15 8.95
CA ARG A 64 6.67 -22.00 9.83
C ARG A 64 5.19 -22.08 9.46
N VAL A 65 4.67 -21.05 8.80
CA VAL A 65 3.26 -21.01 8.40
C VAL A 65 3.08 -21.60 7.01
N ILE A 66 4.04 -21.34 6.11
CA ILE A 66 3.95 -21.72 4.69
C ILE A 66 4.44 -23.15 4.47
N PHE A 67 5.52 -23.57 5.14
CA PHE A 67 6.17 -24.86 4.89
C PHE A 67 6.08 -25.79 6.10
N ASP A 68 5.98 -27.09 5.83
CA ASP A 68 6.10 -28.14 6.83
C ASP A 68 7.57 -28.49 7.13
N ALA A 69 7.79 -29.48 8.01
CA ALA A 69 9.14 -29.95 8.33
C ALA A 69 9.88 -30.58 7.12
N SER A 70 9.15 -31.03 6.11
CA SER A 70 9.65 -31.58 4.84
C SER A 70 9.97 -30.49 3.81
N GLY A 71 9.52 -29.25 4.01
CA GLY A 71 9.65 -28.15 3.06
C GLY A 71 8.53 -28.06 2.03
N GLU A 72 7.46 -28.83 2.19
CA GLU A 72 6.27 -28.78 1.34
C GLU A 72 5.30 -27.71 1.83
N ILE A 73 4.50 -27.16 0.91
CA ILE A 73 3.51 -26.13 1.26
C ILE A 73 2.38 -26.76 2.07
N VAL A 74 2.14 -26.22 3.26
CA VAL A 74 1.10 -26.71 4.18
C VAL A 74 -0.30 -26.42 3.62
N PRO A 75 -1.25 -27.37 3.69
CA PRO A 75 -2.65 -27.08 3.39
C PRO A 75 -3.21 -25.98 4.30
N ASN A 76 -3.91 -25.01 3.73
CA ASN A 76 -4.50 -23.86 4.45
C ASN A 76 -3.48 -22.92 5.12
N TRP A 77 -2.24 -22.87 4.62
CA TRP A 77 -1.21 -21.93 5.07
C TRP A 77 -1.68 -20.47 5.02
N ASP A 78 -2.52 -20.14 4.03
CA ASP A 78 -3.12 -18.83 3.77
C ASP A 78 -4.10 -18.42 4.88
N GLN A 79 -4.95 -19.35 5.33
CA GLN A 79 -5.84 -19.12 6.46
C GLN A 79 -5.05 -18.94 7.76
N GLN A 80 -4.00 -19.75 7.96
CA GLN A 80 -3.11 -19.62 9.12
C GLN A 80 -2.39 -18.27 9.11
N MET A 81 -1.90 -17.85 7.94
CA MET A 81 -1.27 -16.54 7.77
C MET A 81 -2.24 -15.40 8.11
N ARG A 82 -3.48 -15.47 7.64
CA ARG A 82 -4.51 -14.49 7.99
C ARG A 82 -4.73 -14.38 9.50
N VAL A 83 -4.73 -15.51 10.22
CA VAL A 83 -4.87 -15.54 11.68
C VAL A 83 -3.65 -14.94 12.37
N VAL A 84 -2.44 -15.27 11.91
CA VAL A 84 -1.18 -14.73 12.45
C VAL A 84 -1.12 -13.21 12.23
N LEU A 85 -1.42 -12.72 11.04
CA LEU A 85 -1.46 -11.28 10.78
C LEU A 85 -2.55 -10.60 11.61
N GLY A 86 -3.71 -11.23 11.78
CA GLY A 86 -4.80 -10.73 12.61
C GLY A 86 -4.46 -10.65 14.11
N SER A 87 -3.46 -11.39 14.59
CA SER A 87 -2.99 -11.29 15.98
C SER A 87 -1.85 -10.29 16.16
N ILE A 88 -1.10 -10.00 15.10
CA ILE A 88 0.01 -9.03 15.12
C ILE A 88 -0.49 -7.61 14.90
N PHE A 89 -1.40 -7.41 13.93
CA PHE A 89 -1.96 -6.10 13.63
C PHE A 89 -2.98 -5.68 14.71
N PRO A 90 -2.85 -4.46 15.27
CA PRO A 90 -3.86 -3.87 16.14
C PRO A 90 -5.25 -3.81 15.49
N THR A 91 -6.28 -3.79 16.34
CA THR A 91 -7.65 -3.52 15.91
C THR A 91 -7.72 -2.17 15.19
N GLY A 92 -8.37 -2.14 14.02
CA GLY A 92 -8.52 -0.94 13.20
C GLY A 92 -7.53 -0.83 12.03
N ILE A 93 -6.52 -1.69 11.96
CA ILE A 93 -5.66 -1.81 10.77
C ILE A 93 -6.28 -2.82 9.81
N LEU A 94 -6.54 -2.38 8.57
CA LEU A 94 -6.96 -3.24 7.48
C LEU A 94 -5.72 -3.74 6.74
N PHE A 95 -5.69 -5.02 6.38
CA PHE A 95 -4.60 -5.60 5.60
C PHE A 95 -5.14 -6.47 4.48
N ASN A 96 -4.43 -6.48 3.36
CA ASN A 96 -4.62 -7.41 2.25
C ASN A 96 -3.23 -7.81 1.75
N MET A 97 -2.92 -9.09 1.83
CA MET A 97 -1.60 -9.63 1.50
C MET A 97 -1.69 -10.62 0.35
N THR A 98 -0.73 -10.51 -0.57
CA THR A 98 -0.45 -11.53 -1.58
C THR A 98 0.99 -12.01 -1.43
N VAL A 99 1.19 -13.33 -1.52
CA VAL A 99 2.50 -13.96 -1.40
C VAL A 99 2.89 -14.51 -2.76
N TYR A 100 4.13 -14.24 -3.16
CA TYR A 100 4.69 -14.73 -4.42
C TYR A 100 5.85 -15.67 -4.12
N ASN A 101 5.93 -16.76 -4.87
CA ASN A 101 7.14 -17.54 -5.03
C ASN A 101 8.08 -16.81 -5.98
N SER A 102 9.30 -16.56 -5.53
CA SER A 102 10.35 -15.90 -6.29
C SER A 102 11.41 -16.91 -6.69
N THR A 103 11.39 -17.35 -7.95
CA THR A 103 12.39 -18.30 -8.48
C THR A 103 13.29 -17.63 -9.51
N ILE A 104 14.56 -18.05 -9.55
CA ILE A 104 15.49 -17.61 -10.60
C ILE A 104 15.26 -18.49 -11.82
N SER A 105 14.81 -17.89 -12.92
CA SER A 105 14.66 -18.55 -14.21
C SER A 105 16.02 -18.93 -14.81
N ALA A 106 16.02 -19.85 -15.77
CA ALA A 106 17.20 -20.25 -16.54
C ALA A 106 17.99 -19.06 -17.13
N ASP A 107 17.28 -17.98 -17.47
CA ASP A 107 17.84 -16.75 -18.04
C ASP A 107 18.42 -15.78 -16.97
N ARG A 108 18.58 -16.22 -15.72
CA ARG A 108 19.01 -15.42 -14.54
C ARG A 108 18.08 -14.26 -14.15
N PHE A 109 16.87 -14.21 -14.69
CA PHE A 109 15.83 -13.27 -14.23
C PHE A 109 15.01 -13.87 -13.08
N VAL A 110 14.55 -13.02 -12.17
CA VAL A 110 13.64 -13.42 -11.10
C VAL A 110 12.22 -13.44 -11.64
N THR A 111 11.57 -14.60 -11.57
CA THR A 111 10.15 -14.77 -11.88
C THR A 111 9.36 -14.83 -10.59
N LEU A 112 8.31 -14.01 -10.51
CA LEU A 112 7.37 -13.99 -9.41
C LEU A 112 6.10 -14.71 -9.83
N THR A 113 5.82 -15.86 -9.23
CA THR A 113 4.54 -16.58 -9.40
C THR A 113 3.73 -16.48 -8.12
N PRO A 114 2.44 -16.08 -8.16
CA PRO A 114 1.63 -16.04 -6.95
C PRO A 114 1.53 -17.43 -6.34
N LEU A 115 1.72 -17.52 -5.02
CA LEU A 115 1.59 -18.78 -4.31
C LEU A 115 0.11 -19.19 -4.30
N PRO A 116 -0.23 -20.48 -4.50
CA PRO A 116 -1.63 -20.90 -4.49
C PRO A 116 -2.29 -20.58 -3.13
N THR A 117 -3.36 -19.80 -3.18
CA THR A 117 -4.20 -19.44 -2.02
C THR A 117 -5.62 -19.95 -2.24
N ASN A 118 -6.18 -20.61 -1.24
CA ASN A 118 -7.58 -21.03 -1.23
C ASN A 118 -8.51 -19.91 -0.72
N VAL A 119 -7.96 -19.03 0.11
CA VAL A 119 -8.63 -17.94 0.82
C VAL A 119 -7.76 -16.69 0.72
N SER A 120 -8.41 -15.54 0.53
CA SER A 120 -7.72 -14.24 0.56
C SER A 120 -7.10 -13.97 1.93
N ILE A 121 -5.84 -13.56 1.96
CA ILE A 121 -5.12 -13.16 3.18
C ILE A 121 -5.47 -11.69 3.47
N SER A 122 -6.74 -11.46 3.78
CA SER A 122 -7.30 -10.14 4.09
C SER A 122 -8.23 -10.22 5.31
N ASN A 123 -8.28 -9.15 6.11
CA ASN A 123 -9.25 -9.00 7.20
C ASN A 123 -10.48 -8.16 6.82
N ALA A 124 -10.54 -7.63 5.60
CA ALA A 124 -11.64 -6.79 5.15
C ALA A 124 -11.93 -6.92 3.65
N ASP A 125 -13.13 -6.48 3.26
CA ASP A 125 -13.52 -6.41 1.85
C ASP A 125 -12.87 -5.22 1.15
N ALA A 126 -12.78 -5.30 -0.19
CA ALA A 126 -12.19 -4.25 -1.02
C ALA A 126 -12.81 -2.86 -0.77
N SER A 127 -14.10 -2.79 -0.44
CA SER A 127 -14.81 -1.54 -0.13
C SER A 127 -14.37 -0.88 1.18
N ALA A 128 -13.84 -1.65 2.14
CA ALA A 128 -13.35 -1.11 3.40
C ALA A 128 -12.05 -0.30 3.19
N PHE A 129 -11.22 -0.71 2.24
CA PHE A 129 -9.98 0.00 1.90
C PHE A 129 -10.25 1.34 1.20
N LEU A 130 -11.35 1.47 0.47
CA LEU A 130 -11.75 2.74 -0.15
C LEU A 130 -12.17 3.80 0.89
N ASN A 131 -12.68 3.34 2.02
CA ASN A 131 -13.14 4.20 3.12
C ASN A 131 -12.10 4.34 4.23
N ALA A 132 -10.92 3.72 4.08
CA ALA A 132 -9.85 3.80 5.08
C ALA A 132 -9.29 5.22 5.14
N GLY A 133 -9.09 5.73 6.36
CA GLY A 133 -8.53 7.08 6.55
C GLY A 133 -7.11 7.22 5.97
N GLN A 134 -6.36 6.11 5.93
CA GLN A 134 -5.04 6.01 5.31
C GLN A 134 -4.84 4.62 4.73
N VAL A 135 -4.18 4.55 3.58
CA VAL A 135 -3.78 3.31 2.92
C VAL A 135 -2.30 3.40 2.63
N SER A 136 -1.57 2.33 2.94
CA SER A 136 -0.15 2.18 2.60
C SER A 136 0.08 0.79 2.02
N GLN A 137 1.07 0.69 1.14
CA GLN A 137 1.48 -0.57 0.52
C GLN A 137 2.93 -0.84 0.86
N VAL A 138 3.20 -2.01 1.41
CA VAL A 138 4.55 -2.46 1.75
C VAL A 138 4.88 -3.70 0.93
N THR A 139 5.98 -3.65 0.19
CA THR A 139 6.53 -4.80 -0.51
C THR A 139 7.76 -5.29 0.24
N PHE A 140 7.77 -6.56 0.61
CA PHE A 140 8.86 -7.18 1.36
C PHE A 140 9.31 -8.47 0.67
N ILE A 141 10.61 -8.56 0.38
CA ILE A 141 11.23 -9.73 -0.27
C ILE A 141 12.09 -10.41 0.78
N TYR A 142 11.86 -11.71 0.97
CA TYR A 142 12.70 -12.54 1.83
C TYR A 142 13.03 -13.85 1.13
N THR A 143 14.12 -14.48 1.56
CA THR A 143 14.54 -15.79 1.05
C THR A 143 14.20 -16.83 2.10
N THR A 144 13.39 -17.83 1.72
CA THR A 144 13.09 -18.99 2.55
C THR A 144 14.30 -19.92 2.67
N LYS A 145 14.36 -20.67 3.76
CA LYS A 145 15.35 -21.75 3.95
C LYS A 145 15.09 -22.97 3.07
N TYR A 146 13.85 -23.14 2.59
CA TYR A 146 13.43 -24.28 1.79
C TYR A 146 13.52 -23.94 0.29
N ILE A 147 14.38 -24.65 -0.42
CA ILE A 147 14.54 -24.49 -1.87
C ILE A 147 13.62 -25.51 -2.53
N ASN A 148 12.50 -25.05 -3.11
CA ASN A 148 11.81 -25.82 -4.13
C ASN A 148 12.64 -25.78 -5.41
N ALA A 149 13.57 -26.73 -5.54
CA ALA A 149 14.36 -26.90 -6.74
C ALA A 149 13.44 -27.35 -7.88
N PRO A 150 13.43 -26.68 -9.05
CA PRO A 150 12.73 -27.20 -10.21
C PRO A 150 13.47 -28.44 -10.71
N GLY A 151 12.86 -29.62 -10.54
CA GLY A 151 13.27 -30.86 -11.24
C GLY A 151 13.64 -32.03 -10.34
N LYS A 152 12.64 -32.75 -9.84
CA LYS A 152 12.68 -34.21 -9.66
C LYS A 152 11.29 -34.79 -9.96
N GLY A 153 11.07 -35.08 -11.24
CA GLY A 153 10.02 -35.93 -11.78
C GLY A 153 10.60 -36.68 -12.97
#